data_AF-A0AAV8XQC1-F1
#
_entry.id   AF-A0AAV8XQC1-F1
#
_cell.length_a   1.000
_cell.length_b   1.000
_cell.length_c   1.000
_cell.angle_alpha   90.00
_cell.angle_beta   90.00
_cell.angle_gamma   90.00
#
_symmetry.space_group_name_H-M   'P 1'
#
loop_
_entity.id
_entity.type
_entity.pdbx_description
1 polymer ?
#
loop_
_entity_poly.entity_id
_entity_poly.type
_entity_poly.pdbx_seq_one_letter_code
_entity_poly.pdbx_strand_id
1 'polypeptide(L)'
;MYTPASQRDYGTLTCLGSNSIGRQIEPCVFQVVPAAKPSSLNNCTLRTATNQTEVVEVECRAGYDGGLPQHFILEAYDAHNMRLRLNLTVADTDSPVFRLDLGELLPPPSSLRILVYAQNAKGRSEKIVLDDIMLNDAEKRTG
;
A
#
# COMPACT_ATOMS: atom_id res chain seq x y z
N MET A 1 -14.30 -10.54 24.69
CA MET A 1 -13.33 -9.84 23.82
C MET A 1 -12.46 -8.98 24.72
N TYR A 2 -11.13 -9.10 24.63
CA TYR A 2 -10.21 -8.24 25.39
C TYR A 2 -9.87 -7.01 24.55
N THR A 3 -9.99 -5.82 25.12
CA THR A 3 -9.65 -4.55 24.46
C THR A 3 -8.72 -3.76 25.38
N PRO A 4 -7.45 -3.54 25.00
CA PRO A 4 -6.51 -2.77 25.82
C PRO A 4 -6.95 -1.31 25.92
N ALA A 5 -6.97 -0.74 27.12
CA ALA A 5 -7.38 0.65 27.37
C ALA A 5 -6.18 1.60 27.61
N SER A 6 -5.03 1.04 27.97
CA SER A 6 -3.81 1.77 28.30
C SER A 6 -2.57 1.04 27.77
N GLN A 7 -1.41 1.73 27.77
CA GLN A 7 -0.14 1.11 27.33
C GLN A 7 0.25 -0.12 28.15
N ARG A 8 -0.20 -0.22 29.40
CA ARG A 8 0.10 -1.34 30.31
C ARG A 8 -0.72 -2.59 30.00
N ASP A 9 -1.78 -2.45 29.20
CA ASP A 9 -2.66 -3.54 28.79
C ASP A 9 -2.13 -4.28 27.55
N TYR A 10 -1.08 -3.76 26.90
CA TYR A 10 -0.33 -4.51 25.88
C TYR A 10 0.61 -5.51 26.54
N GLY A 11 0.71 -6.69 25.95
CA GLY A 11 1.52 -7.77 26.50
C GLY A 11 0.99 -9.15 26.12
N THR A 12 1.41 -10.15 26.89
CA THR A 12 1.03 -11.55 26.63
C THR A 12 -0.23 -11.92 27.39
N LEU A 13 -1.25 -12.37 26.67
CA LEU A 13 -2.46 -12.96 27.22
C LEU A 13 -2.36 -14.49 27.14
N THR A 14 -2.66 -15.14 28.25
CA THR A 14 -2.77 -16.60 28.31
C THR A 14 -4.23 -17.00 28.55
N CYS A 15 -4.78 -17.80 27.64
CA CYS A 15 -6.12 -18.36 27.78
C CYS A 15 -6.02 -19.84 28.19
N LEU A 16 -6.82 -20.25 29.18
CA LEU A 16 -6.93 -21.64 29.63
C LEU A 16 -8.39 -22.10 29.58
N GLY A 17 -8.62 -23.22 28.91
CA GLY A 17 -9.89 -23.94 28.98
C GLY A 17 -9.96 -24.83 30.22
N SER A 18 -11.15 -24.94 30.82
CA SER A 18 -11.45 -25.94 31.85
C SER A 18 -12.83 -26.53 31.59
N ASN A 19 -12.96 -27.84 31.72
CA ASN A 19 -14.24 -28.55 31.66
C ASN A 19 -14.33 -29.57 32.81
N SER A 20 -15.39 -30.38 32.83
CA SER A 20 -15.60 -31.40 33.87
C SER A 20 -14.56 -32.53 33.89
N ILE A 21 -13.81 -32.71 32.80
CA ILE A 21 -12.73 -33.70 32.70
C ILE A 21 -11.43 -33.14 33.26
N GLY A 22 -11.16 -31.84 33.06
CA GLY A 22 -9.98 -31.20 33.62
C GLY A 22 -9.69 -29.81 33.07
N ARG A 23 -8.55 -29.26 33.50
CA ARG A 23 -8.01 -27.99 33.03
C ARG A 23 -6.95 -28.23 31.97
N GLN A 24 -6.96 -27.40 30.93
CA GLN A 24 -5.93 -27.37 29.90
C GLN A 24 -4.54 -27.19 30.53
N ILE A 25 -3.59 -28.04 30.14
CA ILE A 25 -2.22 -28.03 30.67
C ILE A 25 -1.40 -26.96 29.94
N GLU A 26 -1.47 -26.92 28.61
CA GLU A 26 -0.74 -25.96 27.79
C GLU A 26 -1.67 -24.81 27.36
N PRO A 27 -1.51 -23.59 27.94
CA PRO A 27 -2.37 -22.47 27.64
C PRO A 27 -2.18 -21.97 26.20
N CYS A 28 -3.23 -21.40 25.61
CA CYS A 28 -3.08 -20.62 24.38
C CYS A 28 -2.44 -19.28 24.72
N VAL A 29 -1.33 -18.94 24.05
CA VAL A 29 -0.55 -17.71 24.30
C VAL A 29 -0.74 -16.74 23.13
N PHE A 30 -1.19 -15.52 23.43
CA PHE A 30 -1.39 -14.46 22.46
C PHE A 30 -0.57 -13.24 22.85
N GLN A 31 0.01 -12.55 21.88
CA GLN A 31 0.68 -11.28 22.11
C GLN A 31 -0.19 -10.15 21.58
N VAL A 32 -0.64 -9.27 22.47
CA VAL A 32 -1.40 -8.07 22.11
C VAL A 32 -0.42 -6.92 21.98
N VAL A 33 -0.29 -6.41 20.77
CA VAL A 33 0.58 -5.27 20.43
C VAL A 33 -0.26 -4.06 20.04
N PRO A 34 0.24 -2.83 20.24
CA PRO A 34 -0.44 -1.64 19.77
C PRO A 34 -0.53 -1.63 18.24
N ALA A 35 -1.68 -1.19 17.72
CA ALA A 35 -1.81 -0.91 16.30
C ALA A 35 -0.85 0.19 15.87
N ALA A 36 -0.21 -0.01 14.72
CA ALA A 36 0.82 0.86 14.18
C ALA A 36 0.42 1.44 12.83
N LYS A 37 1.22 2.38 12.31
CA LYS A 37 1.15 2.77 10.89
C LYS A 37 1.55 1.57 10.02
N PRO A 38 1.06 1.50 8.77
CA PRO A 38 1.49 0.44 7.89
C PRO A 38 2.99 0.53 7.56
N SER A 39 3.58 -0.61 7.27
CA SER A 39 4.91 -0.68 6.64
C SER A 39 4.82 -0.25 5.18
N SER A 40 5.95 0.17 4.61
CA SER A 40 5.99 0.50 3.18
C SER A 40 5.63 -0.73 2.33
N LEU A 41 5.11 -0.48 1.12
CA LEU A 41 4.87 -1.55 0.16
C LEU A 41 6.22 -2.16 -0.27
N ASN A 42 6.17 -3.29 -0.95
CA ASN A 42 7.35 -3.97 -1.48
C ASN A 42 7.13 -4.34 -2.94
N ASN A 43 8.22 -4.53 -3.69
CA ASN A 43 8.17 -5.01 -5.08
C ASN A 43 7.23 -4.21 -5.99
N CYS A 44 7.23 -2.88 -5.85
CA CYS A 44 6.47 -2.02 -6.75
C CYS A 44 7.12 -2.02 -8.14
N THR A 45 6.38 -2.47 -9.14
CA THR A 45 6.82 -2.54 -10.53
C THR A 45 5.87 -1.80 -11.43
N LEU A 46 6.44 -1.10 -12.41
CA LEU A 46 5.69 -0.40 -13.43
C LEU A 46 5.65 -1.24 -14.70
N ARG A 47 4.46 -1.41 -15.27
CA ARG A 47 4.22 -2.22 -16.47
C ARG A 47 3.33 -1.42 -17.43
N THR A 48 3.64 -1.45 -18.72
CA THR A 48 2.73 -0.95 -19.76
C THR A 48 1.63 -1.99 -19.99
N ALA A 49 0.38 -1.58 -20.05
CA ALA A 49 -0.72 -2.51 -20.30
C ALA A 49 -0.60 -3.11 -21.71
N THR A 50 -0.60 -4.45 -21.80
CA THR A 50 -0.57 -5.16 -23.08
C THR A 50 -1.79 -4.73 -23.91
N ASN A 51 -1.56 -4.12 -25.08
CA ASN A 51 -2.55 -3.58 -26.04
C ASN A 51 -3.09 -2.16 -25.77
N GLN A 52 -2.57 -1.41 -24.78
CA GLN A 52 -2.94 0.00 -24.55
C GLN A 52 -1.68 0.83 -24.31
N THR A 53 -1.25 1.59 -25.32
CA THR A 53 -0.02 2.40 -25.26
C THR A 53 -0.11 3.56 -24.26
N GLU A 54 -1.31 3.98 -23.91
CA GLU A 54 -1.58 5.09 -23.00
C GLU A 54 -1.93 4.63 -21.57
N VAL A 55 -1.93 3.32 -21.30
CA VAL A 55 -2.25 2.79 -19.96
C VAL A 55 -1.02 2.19 -19.30
N VAL A 56 -0.72 2.70 -18.10
CA VAL A 56 0.37 2.22 -17.26
C VAL A 56 -0.21 1.59 -16.00
N GLU A 57 0.29 0.42 -15.64
CA GLU A 57 -0.04 -0.28 -14.41
C GLU A 57 1.12 -0.21 -13.41
N VAL A 58 0.82 0.10 -12.16
CA VAL A 58 1.76 -0.05 -11.05
C VAL A 58 1.24 -1.15 -10.15
N GLU A 59 1.97 -2.25 -10.08
CA GLU A 59 1.68 -3.41 -9.24
C GLU A 59 2.68 -3.46 -8.09
N CYS A 60 2.17 -3.56 -6.86
CA CYS A 60 2.98 -3.64 -5.65
C CYS A 60 2.51 -4.81 -4.78
N ARG A 61 3.30 -5.14 -3.76
CA ARG A 61 2.92 -6.05 -2.67
C ARG A 61 2.71 -5.27 -1.38
N ALA A 62 1.63 -5.55 -0.67
CA ALA A 62 1.33 -4.96 0.62
C ALA A 62 2.46 -5.22 1.65
N GLY A 63 2.77 -4.21 2.45
CA GLY A 63 3.54 -4.37 3.69
C GLY A 63 2.63 -4.78 4.85
N TYR A 64 3.22 -4.96 6.04
CA TYR A 64 2.46 -5.18 7.27
C TYR A 64 1.52 -4.01 7.52
N ASP A 65 0.23 -4.30 7.72
CA ASP A 65 -0.86 -3.33 7.85
C ASP A 65 -0.88 -2.57 9.19
N GLY A 66 -0.04 -2.99 10.14
CA GLY A 66 -0.02 -2.42 11.49
C GLY A 66 -1.18 -2.91 12.36
N GLY A 67 -1.85 -4.01 12.00
CA GLY A 67 -2.97 -4.60 12.72
C GLY A 67 -4.31 -3.88 12.50
N LEU A 68 -4.43 -3.08 11.44
CA LEU A 68 -5.65 -2.37 11.07
C LEU A 68 -5.85 -2.43 9.55
N PRO A 69 -7.10 -2.46 9.05
CA PRO A 69 -7.38 -2.37 7.63
C PRO A 69 -6.68 -1.15 7.02
N GLN A 70 -6.05 -1.38 5.88
CA GLN A 70 -5.29 -0.37 5.15
C GLN A 70 -5.81 -0.19 3.73
N HIS A 71 -5.53 0.97 3.15
CA HIS A 71 -5.68 1.23 1.73
C HIS A 71 -4.38 1.78 1.17
N PHE A 72 -4.22 1.68 -0.13
CA PHE A 72 -3.02 2.05 -0.85
C PHE A 72 -3.33 3.23 -1.75
N ILE A 73 -2.42 4.20 -1.76
CA ILE A 73 -2.56 5.43 -2.52
C ILE A 73 -1.42 5.52 -3.51
N LEU A 74 -1.75 5.91 -4.74
CA LEU A 74 -0.79 6.34 -5.74
C LEU A 74 -1.03 7.81 -6.05
N GLU A 75 0.00 8.63 -5.89
CA GLU A 75 0.01 10.04 -6.29
C GLU A 75 1.00 10.20 -7.47
N ALA A 76 0.52 10.68 -8.63
CA ALA A 76 1.38 10.99 -9.77
C ALA A 76 1.53 12.50 -9.91
N TYR A 77 2.78 12.96 -9.94
CA TYR A 77 3.14 14.37 -10.08
C TYR A 77 3.84 14.61 -11.41
N ASP A 78 3.65 15.79 -11.97
CA ASP A 78 4.51 16.30 -13.04
C ASP A 78 5.91 16.52 -12.45
N ALA A 79 6.92 15.85 -13.02
CA ALA A 79 8.26 15.83 -12.44
C ALA A 79 8.97 17.20 -12.47
N HIS A 80 8.54 18.14 -13.32
CA HIS A 80 9.19 19.44 -13.49
C HIS A 80 8.70 20.46 -12.47
N ASN A 81 7.38 20.54 -12.30
CA ASN A 81 6.74 21.56 -11.46
C ASN A 81 6.14 20.99 -10.17
N MET A 82 6.24 19.67 -9.96
CA MET A 82 5.69 18.95 -8.80
C MET A 82 4.18 19.16 -8.60
N ARG A 83 3.44 19.45 -9.68
CA ARG A 83 1.97 19.55 -9.64
C ARG A 83 1.37 18.15 -9.62
N LEU A 84 0.46 17.91 -8.68
CA LEU A 84 -0.33 16.67 -8.64
C LEU A 84 -1.18 16.56 -9.91
N ARG A 85 -1.03 15.45 -10.64
CA ARG A 85 -1.73 15.14 -11.88
C ARG A 85 -2.83 14.12 -11.66
N LEU A 86 -2.57 13.12 -10.81
CA LEU A 86 -3.50 12.03 -10.53
C LEU A 86 -3.35 11.53 -9.10
N ASN A 87 -4.45 11.12 -8.49
CA ASN A 87 -4.48 10.42 -7.21
C ASN A 87 -5.44 9.23 -7.30
N LEU A 88 -4.93 8.03 -7.05
CA LEU A 88 -5.70 6.79 -7.07
C LEU A 88 -5.64 6.11 -5.71
N THR A 89 -6.72 5.45 -5.33
CA THR A 89 -6.81 4.67 -4.09
C THR A 89 -7.32 3.26 -4.39
N VAL A 90 -6.65 2.26 -3.82
CA VAL A 90 -7.03 0.84 -3.87
C VAL A 90 -7.18 0.33 -2.45
N ALA A 91 -8.28 -0.33 -2.13
CA ALA A 91 -8.56 -0.81 -0.77
C ALA A 91 -8.09 -2.26 -0.56
N ASP A 92 -7.52 -2.51 0.63
CA ASP A 92 -7.44 -3.79 1.33
C ASP A 92 -7.20 -5.04 0.45
N THR A 93 -5.97 -5.14 -0.09
CA THR A 93 -5.51 -6.25 -0.91
C THR A 93 -4.01 -6.49 -0.69
N ASP A 94 -3.58 -7.75 -0.77
CA ASP A 94 -2.17 -8.13 -0.67
C ASP A 94 -1.34 -7.68 -1.90
N SER A 95 -2.01 -7.47 -3.03
CA SER A 95 -1.39 -7.08 -4.30
C SER A 95 -2.13 -5.89 -4.94
N PRO A 96 -1.91 -4.65 -4.47
CA PRO A 96 -2.54 -3.48 -5.06
C PRO A 96 -2.01 -3.21 -6.47
N VAL A 97 -2.96 -3.03 -7.40
CA VAL A 97 -2.70 -2.65 -8.80
C VAL A 97 -3.37 -1.32 -9.09
N PHE A 98 -2.58 -0.34 -9.51
CA PHE A 98 -3.06 0.97 -9.93
C PHE A 98 -3.01 1.07 -11.45
N ARG A 99 -4.09 1.54 -12.08
CA ARG A 99 -4.15 1.80 -13.52
C ARG A 99 -4.18 3.29 -13.79
N LEU A 100 -3.19 3.79 -14.50
CA LEU A 100 -3.07 5.18 -14.89
C LEU A 100 -3.38 5.29 -16.38
N ASP A 101 -4.44 6.02 -16.71
CA ASP A 101 -4.71 6.43 -18.08
C ASP A 101 -3.97 7.76 -18.35
N LEU A 102 -2.96 7.70 -19.20
CA LEU A 102 -2.10 8.82 -19.54
C LEU A 102 -2.81 9.80 -20.49
N GLY A 103 -3.79 9.33 -21.27
CA GLY A 103 -4.57 10.16 -22.19
C GLY A 103 -5.45 11.18 -21.47
N GLU A 104 -5.86 10.89 -20.22
CA GLU A 104 -6.66 11.79 -19.40
C GLU A 104 -5.84 12.93 -18.75
N LEU A 105 -4.50 12.86 -18.80
CA LEU A 105 -3.63 13.82 -18.12
C LEU A 105 -3.40 15.10 -18.94
N LEU A 106 -4.39 15.99 -18.98
CA LEU A 106 -4.28 17.25 -19.73
C LEU A 106 -3.75 18.42 -18.87
N PRO A 107 -2.77 19.21 -19.35
CA PRO A 107 -1.94 19.00 -20.55
C PRO A 107 -0.91 17.86 -20.34
N PRO A 108 -0.58 17.05 -21.37
CA PRO A 108 0.28 15.87 -21.19
C PRO A 108 1.62 16.25 -20.54
N PRO A 109 1.98 15.66 -19.38
CA PRO A 109 3.29 15.88 -18.78
C PRO A 109 4.36 15.17 -19.61
N SER A 110 5.57 15.73 -19.70
CA SER A 110 6.71 15.07 -20.35
C SER A 110 7.25 13.90 -19.53
N SER A 111 7.09 13.97 -18.20
CA SER A 111 7.51 12.94 -17.26
C SER A 111 6.68 12.99 -15.99
N LEU A 112 6.49 11.81 -15.39
CA LEU A 112 5.79 11.67 -14.12
C LEU A 112 6.73 11.17 -13.02
N ARG A 113 6.53 11.72 -11.83
CA ARG A 113 7.07 11.22 -10.57
C ARG A 113 5.93 10.57 -9.78
N ILE A 114 6.02 9.26 -9.56
CA ILE A 114 4.96 8.50 -8.88
C ILE A 114 5.37 8.20 -7.45
N LEU A 115 4.46 8.45 -6.52
CA LEU A 115 4.58 8.09 -5.11
C LEU A 115 3.53 7.04 -4.76
N VAL A 116 3.94 5.94 -4.14
CA VAL A 116 3.03 4.89 -3.66
C VAL A 116 3.22 4.68 -2.17
N TYR A 117 2.13 4.63 -1.40
CA TYR A 117 2.17 4.38 0.04
C TYR A 117 0.89 3.74 0.56
N ALA A 118 1.00 3.08 1.71
CA ALA A 118 -0.13 2.51 2.44
C ALA A 118 -0.60 3.49 3.52
N GLN A 119 -1.89 3.44 3.85
CA GLN A 119 -2.49 4.25 4.90
C GLN A 119 -3.53 3.46 5.68
N ASN A 120 -3.51 3.60 7.01
CA ASN A 120 -4.56 3.12 7.89
C ASN A 120 -4.95 4.24 8.87
N ALA A 121 -5.80 3.93 9.86
CA ALA A 121 -6.25 4.90 10.87
C ALA A 121 -5.13 5.47 11.77
N LYS A 122 -3.94 4.85 11.80
CA LYS A 122 -2.76 5.36 12.54
C LYS A 122 -1.87 6.26 11.69
N GLY A 123 -2.01 6.25 10.36
CA GLY A 123 -1.30 7.14 9.46
C GLY A 123 -0.77 6.44 8.21
N ARG A 124 0.21 7.08 7.57
CA ARG A 124 0.81 6.65 6.30
C ARG A 124 2.12 5.91 6.52
N SER A 125 2.41 4.96 5.64
CA SER A 125 3.72 4.32 5.53
C SER A 125 4.76 5.28 4.95
N GLU A 126 6.02 4.86 4.95
CA GLU A 126 7.02 5.48 4.07
C GLU A 126 6.62 5.31 2.60
N LYS A 127 6.92 6.33 1.79
CA LYS A 127 6.56 6.39 0.37
C LYS A 127 7.62 5.69 -0.47
N ILE A 128 7.17 4.89 -1.43
CA ILE A 128 8.00 4.41 -2.53
C ILE A 128 7.91 5.43 -3.64
N VAL A 129 9.07 5.77 -4.20
CA VAL A 129 9.18 6.70 -5.32
C VAL A 129 9.54 5.91 -6.57
N LEU A 130 8.75 6.05 -7.62
CA LEU A 130 9.07 5.58 -8.96
C LEU A 130 9.33 6.84 -9.80
N ASP A 131 10.61 7.13 -10.04
CA ASP A 131 11.06 8.34 -10.75
C ASP A 131 11.14 8.11 -12.28
N ASP A 132 11.17 9.23 -13.02
CA ASP A 132 11.51 9.35 -14.44
C ASP A 132 10.73 8.44 -15.42
N ILE A 133 9.41 8.33 -15.22
CA ILE A 133 8.55 7.72 -16.23
C ILE A 133 8.43 8.68 -17.40
N MET A 134 9.33 8.54 -18.36
CA MET A 134 9.29 9.28 -19.61
C MET A 134 8.07 8.84 -20.40
N LEU A 135 7.16 9.79 -20.59
CA LEU A 135 6.05 9.67 -21.52
C LEU A 135 6.62 10.00 -22.88
N ASN A 136 7.44 9.09 -23.43
CA ASN A 136 7.94 9.27 -24.78
C ASN A 136 6.71 9.34 -25.70
N ASP A 137 6.64 10.41 -26.49
CA ASP A 137 5.83 10.42 -27.70
C ASP A 137 6.06 9.08 -28.41
N ALA A 138 4.99 8.37 -28.73
CA ALA A 138 5.00 7.12 -29.48
C ALA A 138 5.44 7.34 -30.95
N GLU A 139 6.48 8.13 -31.17
CA GLU A 139 7.04 8.45 -32.48
C GLU A 139 8.57 8.48 -32.40
N LYS A 140 9.16 7.33 -32.79
CA LYS A 140 10.48 7.11 -33.41
C LYS A 140 11.29 6.01 -32.72
N ARG A 141 10.91 4.77 -33.02
CA ARG A 141 11.87 3.67 -33.21
C ARG A 141 11.54 2.92 -34.49
N THR A 142 11.70 3.62 -35.62
CA THR A 142 12.01 3.01 -36.92
C THR A 142 13.28 3.68 -37.42
N GLY A 143 14.37 2.92 -37.32
CA GLY A 143 15.68 3.19 -37.90
C GLY A 143 16.33 1.84 -38.13
#